data_AF-A0A8H8C8U8-F1
#
_entry.id   AF-A0A8H8C8U8-F1
#
_cell.length_a   1.000
_cell.length_b   1.000
_cell.length_c   1.000
_cell.angle_alpha   90.00
_cell.angle_beta   90.00
_cell.angle_gamma   90.00
#
_symmetry.space_group_name_H-M   'P 1'
#
loop_
_entity.id
_entity.type
_entity.pdbx_description
1 polymer ?
#
loop_
_entity_poly.entity_id
_entity_poly.type
_entity_poly.pdbx_seq_one_letter_code
_entity_poly.pdbx_strand_id
1 'polypeptide(L)'
;MSVLTPNLKALPRLILILAVTLLVILCSLTLAAAVHPLPSDTHVFPRQSNFANNSSPGKNKTEALDKIRDNVHCYALPYGGLGFGSHVLTYYCMFVNAYGRRPLVPWKRQEYQKLDVAIGFLQLVGTTIAGTLTITRCKGEGHLQLLGIWMLLTSAASSIAAMFGHGRWLFAGRSREVSGIDRGAPAPSNVMYDPPAPGYHPGGINLDSGYIAQSQQYNSQAKPYPLATYYSTPQYEPVNIRGGFNNRGFWSRDRTDFRDEGNKYGQWLSWGLIILLWLVGCAMGFIGSVGIAKEVWDTIGKVREITKWFFMPAAVMVGLTICLCMCTGRKKPDGTYEHSEAEARLIWFMMKWSSKVCLLLLVFMLVYMDWLLAAVTGNWSGVPSKLDKGGKVLYWVYFACKRFALFMS
;
A
#
# COMPACT_ATOMS: atom_id res chain seq x y z
N MET A 1 43.09 17.30 4.97
CA MET A 1 42.09 16.52 5.72
C MET A 1 40.86 16.30 4.84
N SER A 2 40.97 15.40 3.86
CA SER A 2 39.88 14.92 3.01
C SER A 2 39.38 13.61 3.61
N VAL A 3 38.47 13.77 4.59
CA VAL A 3 37.97 12.70 5.45
C VAL A 3 37.07 11.75 4.66
N LEU A 4 37.33 10.45 4.84
CA LEU A 4 36.50 9.31 4.46
C LEU A 4 34.99 9.63 4.49
N THR A 5 34.35 9.68 3.33
CA THR A 5 32.90 9.47 3.23
C THR A 5 32.67 8.16 2.46
N PRO A 6 32.65 7.01 3.15
CA PRO A 6 32.44 5.73 2.48
C PRO A 6 31.01 5.66 1.93
N ASN A 7 30.90 5.48 0.61
CA ASN A 7 29.85 4.80 -0.14
C ASN A 7 28.44 4.70 0.50
N LEU A 8 27.81 5.83 0.87
CA LEU A 8 26.40 5.86 1.28
C LEU A 8 25.43 5.41 0.16
N LYS A 9 25.89 5.33 -1.11
CA LYS A 9 25.10 4.88 -2.26
C LYS A 9 24.72 3.38 -2.19
N ALA A 10 25.41 2.56 -1.38
CA ALA A 10 25.12 1.13 -1.23
C ALA A 10 24.06 0.82 -0.16
N LEU A 11 23.84 1.73 0.80
CA LEU A 11 22.95 1.52 1.94
C LEU A 11 21.50 1.17 1.53
N PRO A 12 20.91 1.77 0.48
CA PRO A 12 19.57 1.39 0.03
C PRO A 12 19.40 0.00 -0.51
N ARG A 13 20.38 -0.42 -1.29
CA ARG A 13 20.40 -1.76 -1.86
C ARG A 13 20.64 -2.78 -0.76
N LEU A 14 21.53 -2.48 0.18
CA LEU A 14 21.79 -3.34 1.33
C LEU A 14 20.55 -3.48 2.22
N ILE A 15 19.84 -2.40 2.54
CA ILE A 15 18.61 -2.45 3.35
C ILE A 15 17.50 -3.22 2.62
N LEU A 16 17.32 -3.00 1.32
CA LEU A 16 16.34 -3.76 0.53
C LEU A 16 16.71 -5.25 0.47
N ILE A 17 17.98 -5.58 0.21
CA ILE A 17 18.47 -6.97 0.22
C ILE A 17 18.23 -7.57 1.60
N LEU A 18 18.67 -6.92 2.69
CA LEU A 18 18.44 -7.40 4.04
C LEU A 18 16.95 -7.58 4.36
N ALA A 19 16.08 -6.65 3.97
CA ALA A 19 14.63 -6.77 4.20
C ALA A 19 14.03 -7.94 3.41
N VAL A 20 14.44 -8.13 2.14
CA VAL A 20 13.99 -9.25 1.31
C VAL A 20 14.56 -10.57 1.82
N THR A 21 15.83 -10.64 2.17
CA THR A 21 16.47 -11.84 2.73
C THR A 21 15.86 -12.18 4.08
N LEU A 22 15.61 -11.19 4.94
CA LEU A 22 14.90 -11.38 6.22
C LEU A 22 13.48 -11.89 5.97
N LEU A 23 12.74 -11.29 5.04
CA LEU A 23 11.40 -11.74 4.66
C LEU A 23 11.41 -13.18 4.13
N VAL A 24 12.36 -13.52 3.26
CA VAL A 24 12.54 -14.89 2.75
C VAL A 24 12.88 -15.85 3.87
N ILE A 25 13.83 -15.51 4.75
CA ILE A 25 14.19 -16.32 5.92
C ILE A 25 12.99 -16.50 6.85
N LEU A 26 12.19 -15.45 7.09
CA LEU A 26 11.00 -15.50 7.94
C LEU A 26 9.87 -16.32 7.29
N CYS A 27 9.68 -16.20 5.98
CA CYS A 27 8.77 -17.05 5.22
C CYS A 27 9.24 -18.51 5.25
N SER A 28 10.53 -18.77 5.07
CA SER A 28 11.10 -20.12 5.16
C SER A 28 11.02 -20.70 6.57
N LEU A 29 11.22 -19.89 7.62
CA LEU A 29 11.09 -20.31 9.02
C LEU A 29 9.63 -20.59 9.40
N THR A 30 8.68 -19.75 8.97
CA THR A 30 7.25 -19.99 9.20
C THR A 30 6.75 -21.18 8.39
N LEU A 31 7.22 -21.35 7.15
CA LEU A 31 6.91 -22.51 6.32
C LEU A 31 7.54 -23.79 6.88
N ALA A 32 8.79 -23.76 7.33
CA ALA A 32 9.43 -24.91 7.99
C ALA A 32 8.73 -25.29 9.30
N ALA A 33 8.26 -24.30 10.07
CA ALA A 33 7.47 -24.53 11.27
C ALA A 33 6.07 -25.09 10.98
N ALA A 34 5.50 -24.82 9.81
CA ALA A 34 4.20 -25.34 9.36
C ALA A 34 4.30 -26.69 8.65
N VAL A 35 5.40 -26.95 7.93
CA VAL A 35 5.60 -28.11 7.05
C VAL A 35 6.32 -29.26 7.76
N HIS A 36 6.91 -29.04 8.93
CA HIS A 36 7.21 -30.14 9.83
C HIS A 36 5.97 -30.41 10.70
N PRO A 37 5.06 -31.34 10.32
CA PRO A 37 4.41 -32.13 11.34
C PRO A 37 5.59 -32.79 12.05
N LEU A 38 5.94 -32.28 13.24
CA LEU A 38 6.85 -33.02 14.09
C LEU A 38 6.24 -34.42 14.14
N PRO A 39 7.02 -35.48 13.85
CA PRO A 39 6.60 -36.82 14.20
C PRO A 39 6.06 -36.72 15.61
N SER A 40 4.88 -37.28 15.82
CA SER A 40 4.29 -37.46 17.14
C SER A 40 5.22 -38.40 17.92
N ASP A 41 6.44 -37.96 18.23
CA ASP A 41 7.32 -38.53 19.22
C ASP A 41 6.65 -38.21 20.54
N THR A 42 5.72 -39.08 20.92
CA THR A 42 5.60 -39.82 22.18
C THR A 42 6.45 -39.37 23.37
N HIS A 43 6.74 -38.08 23.53
CA HIS A 43 6.99 -37.50 24.84
C HIS A 43 5.64 -37.42 25.54
N VAL A 44 5.38 -38.53 26.22
CA VAL A 44 4.46 -38.71 27.33
C VAL A 44 4.58 -37.52 28.28
N PHE A 45 3.84 -36.45 28.00
CA PHE A 45 3.18 -35.75 29.10
C PHE A 45 2.21 -36.77 29.69
N PRO A 46 2.16 -36.95 31.02
CA PRO A 46 1.19 -37.85 31.64
C PRO A 46 -0.20 -37.32 31.31
N ARG A 47 -0.79 -37.89 30.26
CA ARG A 47 -2.15 -37.65 29.81
C ARG A 47 -3.04 -38.28 30.86
N GLN A 48 -3.53 -37.43 31.75
CA GLN A 48 -4.48 -37.79 32.78
C GLN A 48 -5.71 -38.47 32.17
N SER A 49 -6.02 -39.62 32.75
CA SER A 49 -7.29 -40.33 32.83
C SER A 49 -7.92 -40.88 31.55
N ASN A 50 -7.94 -42.22 31.54
CA ASN A 50 -8.98 -43.09 30.99
C ASN A 50 -10.39 -42.48 31.17
N PHE A 51 -10.87 -41.72 30.19
CA PHE A 51 -12.29 -41.37 30.06
C PHE A 51 -12.94 -42.40 29.13
N ALA A 52 -13.24 -43.57 29.69
CA ALA A 52 -14.02 -44.58 29.01
C ALA A 52 -15.47 -44.10 28.81
N ASN A 53 -15.80 -43.84 27.55
CA ASN A 53 -17.04 -44.24 26.87
C ASN A 53 -18.35 -44.17 27.68
N ASN A 54 -18.94 -42.98 27.72
CA ASN A 54 -20.40 -42.80 27.77
C ASN A 54 -20.74 -41.48 27.06
N SER A 55 -20.56 -41.45 25.75
CA SER A 55 -20.79 -40.28 24.90
C SER A 55 -22.29 -40.10 24.61
N SER A 56 -22.96 -39.33 25.46
CA SER A 56 -24.24 -38.72 25.09
C SER A 56 -24.02 -37.77 23.90
N PRO A 57 -24.86 -37.80 22.84
CA PRO A 57 -24.68 -37.03 21.60
C PRO A 57 -24.52 -35.50 21.76
N GLY A 58 -24.86 -34.94 22.93
CA GLY A 58 -24.71 -33.51 23.23
C GLY A 58 -23.40 -33.09 23.90
N LYS A 59 -22.68 -34.00 24.58
CA LYS A 59 -21.45 -33.63 25.35
C LYS A 59 -20.27 -33.28 24.45
N ASN A 60 -20.19 -33.87 23.27
CA ASN A 60 -19.04 -33.71 22.38
C ASN A 60 -18.91 -32.28 21.81
N LYS A 61 -20.03 -31.54 21.69
CA LYS A 61 -20.02 -30.17 21.12
C LYS A 61 -19.47 -29.13 22.09
N THR A 62 -19.82 -29.25 23.38
CA THR A 62 -19.31 -28.36 24.43
C THR A 62 -17.82 -28.59 24.65
N GLU A 63 -17.38 -29.86 24.62
CA GLU A 63 -15.96 -30.21 24.76
C GLU A 63 -15.09 -29.62 23.64
N ALA A 64 -15.55 -29.68 22.39
CA ALA A 64 -14.84 -29.07 21.27
C ALA A 64 -14.70 -27.54 21.42
N LEU A 65 -15.75 -26.87 21.91
CA LEU A 65 -15.70 -25.43 22.15
C LEU A 65 -14.77 -25.07 23.30
N ASP A 66 -14.82 -25.81 24.40
CA ASP A 66 -13.93 -25.59 25.55
C ASP A 66 -12.47 -25.80 25.13
N LYS A 67 -12.20 -26.85 24.35
CA LYS A 67 -10.87 -27.07 23.75
C LYS A 67 -10.41 -25.88 22.91
N ILE A 68 -11.24 -25.34 22.03
CA ILE A 68 -10.89 -24.16 21.21
C ILE A 68 -10.66 -22.94 22.12
N ARG A 69 -11.50 -22.71 23.12
CA ARG A 69 -11.36 -21.59 24.05
C ARG A 69 -10.05 -21.68 24.83
N ASP A 70 -9.69 -22.87 25.28
CA ASP A 70 -8.44 -23.13 26.00
C ASP A 70 -7.24 -22.93 25.07
N ASN A 71 -7.35 -23.37 23.82
CA ASN A 71 -6.34 -23.19 22.80
C ASN A 71 -6.13 -21.72 22.43
N VAL A 72 -7.18 -20.88 22.40
CA VAL A 72 -7.03 -19.46 22.10
C VAL A 72 -6.17 -18.72 23.14
N HIS A 73 -5.93 -19.28 24.33
CA HIS A 73 -4.99 -18.69 25.30
C HIS A 73 -3.53 -18.67 24.81
N CYS A 74 -3.16 -19.48 23.82
CA CYS A 74 -1.85 -19.37 23.17
C CYS A 74 -1.73 -18.10 22.30
N TYR A 75 -2.86 -17.57 21.82
CA TYR A 75 -2.93 -16.52 20.83
C TYR A 75 -2.78 -15.15 21.49
N ALA A 76 -1.53 -14.70 21.58
CA ALA A 76 -1.12 -13.44 22.21
C ALA A 76 -1.25 -12.19 21.33
N LEU A 77 -2.07 -12.21 20.27
CA LEU A 77 -2.27 -11.05 19.39
C LEU A 77 -3.59 -10.34 19.73
N PRO A 78 -3.67 -9.01 19.52
CA PRO A 78 -4.91 -8.25 19.74
C PRO A 78 -6.02 -8.73 18.80
N TYR A 79 -7.18 -9.02 19.40
CA TYR A 79 -8.44 -9.37 18.73
C TYR A 79 -9.59 -8.57 19.35
N GLY A 80 -10.84 -8.79 18.92
CA GLY A 80 -12.02 -8.09 19.46
C GLY A 80 -12.00 -6.59 19.19
N GLY A 81 -12.53 -5.77 20.11
CA GLY A 81 -12.58 -4.32 19.93
C GLY A 81 -11.20 -3.66 19.80
N LEU A 82 -10.23 -4.09 20.61
CA LEU A 82 -8.84 -3.63 20.51
C LEU A 82 -8.15 -4.08 19.22
N GLY A 83 -8.38 -5.33 18.79
CA GLY A 83 -7.92 -5.85 17.50
C GLY A 83 -8.51 -5.05 16.33
N PHE A 84 -9.81 -4.81 16.35
CA PHE A 84 -10.52 -4.04 15.33
C PHE A 84 -9.96 -2.62 15.20
N GLY A 85 -9.91 -1.87 16.31
CA GLY A 85 -9.34 -0.52 16.31
C GLY A 85 -7.87 -0.53 15.86
N SER A 86 -7.15 -1.57 16.24
CA SER A 86 -5.78 -1.81 15.81
C SER A 86 -5.65 -1.96 14.30
N HIS A 87 -6.53 -2.74 13.67
CA HIS A 87 -6.55 -2.91 12.22
C HIS A 87 -6.91 -1.62 11.51
N VAL A 88 -8.02 -0.97 11.87
CA VAL A 88 -8.46 0.31 11.26
C VAL A 88 -7.31 1.32 11.24
N LEU A 89 -6.61 1.46 12.38
CA LEU A 89 -5.50 2.39 12.50
C LEU A 89 -4.27 1.98 11.65
N THR A 90 -4.02 0.67 11.48
CA THR A 90 -2.94 0.18 10.62
C THR A 90 -3.20 0.54 9.16
N TYR A 91 -4.43 0.37 8.67
CA TYR A 91 -4.81 0.76 7.31
C TYR A 91 -4.80 2.26 7.13
N TYR A 92 -5.25 3.01 8.13
CA TYR A 92 -5.13 4.46 8.13
C TYR A 92 -3.67 4.89 7.97
N CYS A 93 -2.74 4.34 8.76
CA CYS A 93 -1.31 4.65 8.62
C CYS A 93 -0.78 4.26 7.24
N MET A 94 -1.11 3.06 6.77
CA MET A 94 -0.70 2.58 5.45
C MET A 94 -1.18 3.52 4.33
N PHE A 95 -2.44 3.95 4.40
CA PHE A 95 -3.03 4.88 3.45
C PHE A 95 -2.40 6.27 3.56
N VAL A 96 -2.21 6.84 4.74
CA VAL A 96 -1.63 8.19 4.89
C VAL A 96 -0.15 8.21 4.48
N ASN A 97 0.64 7.19 4.86
CA ASN A 97 2.03 7.03 4.45
C ASN A 97 2.16 6.88 2.92
N ALA A 98 1.21 6.19 2.30
CA ALA A 98 1.13 6.07 0.85
C ALA A 98 0.95 7.41 0.11
N TYR A 99 0.31 8.40 0.74
CA TYR A 99 0.05 9.70 0.14
C TYR A 99 1.14 10.76 0.34
N GLY A 100 2.25 10.45 0.99
CA GLY A 100 3.23 11.51 1.26
C GLY A 100 3.15 12.16 2.63
N ARG A 101 2.29 11.65 3.54
CA ARG A 101 1.73 12.44 4.65
C ARG A 101 1.99 11.80 6.01
N ARG A 102 1.96 12.62 7.07
CA ARG A 102 2.14 12.16 8.46
C ARG A 102 0.83 11.57 9.00
N PRO A 103 0.79 10.33 9.52
CA PRO A 103 -0.43 9.75 10.06
C PRO A 103 -1.07 10.58 11.19
N LEU A 104 -0.29 11.15 12.10
CA LEU A 104 -0.85 12.00 13.18
C LEU A 104 -1.32 13.38 12.70
N VAL A 105 -0.76 13.87 11.59
CA VAL A 105 -1.04 15.21 11.06
C VAL A 105 -1.12 15.11 9.53
N PRO A 106 -2.21 14.54 8.97
CA PRO A 106 -2.29 14.16 7.55
C PRO A 106 -2.18 15.35 6.59
N TRP A 107 -2.36 16.56 7.09
CA TRP A 107 -2.19 17.82 6.37
C TRP A 107 -0.71 18.15 6.08
N LYS A 108 0.23 17.65 6.90
CA LYS A 108 1.67 17.89 6.74
C LYS A 108 2.33 16.80 5.91
N ARG A 109 3.28 17.20 5.07
CA ARG A 109 4.15 16.27 4.32
C ARG A 109 5.19 15.66 5.28
N GLN A 110 5.63 14.44 5.00
CA GLN A 110 6.75 13.84 5.73
C GLN A 110 8.05 14.59 5.40
N GLU A 111 8.76 15.03 6.43
CA GLU A 111 10.01 15.81 6.27
C GLU A 111 11.25 14.95 6.53
N TYR A 112 11.17 14.00 7.47
CA TYR A 112 12.33 13.26 8.00
C TYR A 112 12.37 11.82 7.50
N GLN A 113 12.63 11.66 6.20
CA GLN A 113 12.68 10.35 5.54
C GLN A 113 13.59 9.32 6.23
N LYS A 114 14.74 9.74 6.77
CA LYS A 114 15.67 8.83 7.47
C LYS A 114 15.05 8.28 8.76
N LEU A 115 14.30 9.13 9.48
CA LEU A 115 13.61 8.74 10.70
C LEU A 115 12.46 7.79 10.35
N ASP A 116 11.69 8.07 9.31
CA ASP A 116 10.60 7.19 8.85
C ASP A 116 11.10 5.79 8.48
N VAL A 117 12.25 5.69 7.80
CA VAL A 117 12.89 4.40 7.49
C VAL A 117 13.30 3.68 8.78
N ALA A 118 13.91 4.39 9.74
CA ALA A 118 14.30 3.80 11.02
C ALA A 118 13.08 3.30 11.82
N ILE A 119 12.01 4.09 11.89
CA ILE A 119 10.75 3.74 12.55
C ILE A 119 10.10 2.54 11.85
N GLY A 120 10.04 2.53 10.51
CA GLY A 120 9.50 1.43 9.73
C GLY A 120 10.28 0.13 9.92
N PHE A 121 11.61 0.22 10.01
CA PHE A 121 12.47 -0.92 10.32
C PHE A 121 12.26 -1.45 11.74
N LEU A 122 12.21 -0.56 12.75
CA LEU A 122 11.91 -0.95 14.13
C LEU A 122 10.53 -1.60 14.26
N GLN A 123 9.53 -1.08 13.54
CA GLN A 123 8.20 -1.69 13.46
C GLN A 123 8.27 -3.10 12.88
N LEU A 124 8.97 -3.27 11.76
CA LEU A 124 9.12 -4.56 11.09
C LEU A 124 9.75 -5.58 12.05
N VAL A 125 10.91 -5.27 12.62
CA VAL A 125 11.63 -6.16 13.54
C VAL A 125 10.78 -6.49 14.77
N GLY A 126 10.18 -5.49 15.42
CA GLY A 126 9.38 -5.70 16.62
C GLY A 126 8.13 -6.54 16.38
N THR A 127 7.38 -6.23 15.32
CA THR A 127 6.17 -7.00 14.97
C THR A 127 6.50 -8.40 14.48
N THR A 128 7.61 -8.60 13.76
CA THR A 128 8.10 -9.92 13.37
C THR A 128 8.45 -10.76 14.59
N ILE A 129 9.30 -10.28 15.51
CA ILE A 129 9.71 -11.06 16.69
C ILE A 129 8.48 -11.45 17.51
N ALA A 130 7.61 -10.49 17.83
CA ALA A 130 6.44 -10.75 18.64
C ALA A 130 5.39 -11.64 17.93
N GLY A 131 5.23 -11.47 16.61
CA GLY A 131 4.38 -12.31 15.77
C GLY A 131 4.88 -13.75 15.71
N THR A 132 6.17 -13.96 15.46
CA THR A 132 6.80 -15.29 15.43
C THR A 132 6.68 -15.98 16.77
N LEU A 133 6.97 -15.30 17.88
CA LEU A 133 6.79 -15.86 19.22
C LEU A 133 5.34 -16.29 19.46
N THR A 134 4.37 -15.49 19.02
CA THR A 134 2.95 -15.87 19.14
C THR A 134 2.60 -17.10 18.30
N ILE A 135 3.06 -17.17 17.05
CA ILE A 135 2.84 -18.33 16.17
C ILE A 135 3.45 -19.60 16.79
N THR A 136 4.65 -19.50 17.36
CA THR A 136 5.31 -20.64 18.01
C THR A 136 4.60 -21.11 19.27
N ARG A 137 3.95 -20.20 20.03
CA ARG A 137 3.12 -20.56 21.20
C ARG A 137 1.87 -21.33 20.81
N CYS A 138 1.31 -21.06 19.63
CA CYS A 138 0.14 -21.76 19.09
C CYS A 138 0.49 -23.00 18.26
N LYS A 139 1.59 -23.68 18.59
CA LYS A 139 1.97 -24.93 17.93
C LYS A 139 0.90 -26.00 18.17
N GLY A 140 0.35 -26.56 17.10
CA GLY A 140 -0.70 -27.58 17.13
C GLY A 140 -2.06 -27.08 16.65
N GLU A 141 -2.28 -25.76 16.62
CA GLU A 141 -3.55 -25.15 16.21
C GLU A 141 -3.38 -24.40 14.88
N GLY A 142 -3.40 -25.14 13.78
CA GLY A 142 -3.08 -24.62 12.44
C GLY A 142 -3.90 -23.39 12.04
N HIS A 143 -5.18 -23.33 12.45
CA HIS A 143 -6.02 -22.18 12.17
C HIS A 143 -5.56 -20.91 12.89
N LEU A 144 -5.15 -21.00 14.16
CA LEU A 144 -4.60 -19.85 14.92
C LEU A 144 -3.22 -19.45 14.39
N GLN A 145 -2.42 -20.40 13.92
CA GLN A 145 -1.14 -20.10 13.27
C GLN A 145 -1.33 -19.30 11.98
N LEU A 146 -2.29 -19.68 11.13
CA LEU A 146 -2.62 -18.94 9.90
C LEU A 146 -3.06 -17.50 10.20
N LEU A 147 -3.81 -17.29 11.27
CA LEU A 147 -4.18 -15.96 11.74
C LEU A 147 -2.95 -15.16 12.21
N GLY A 148 -2.03 -15.78 12.93
CA GLY A 148 -0.76 -15.16 13.32
C GLY A 148 0.11 -14.78 12.11
N ILE A 149 0.20 -15.66 11.10
CA ILE A 149 0.94 -15.41 9.85
C ILE A 149 0.34 -14.21 9.10
N TRP A 150 -0.99 -14.15 8.99
CA TRP A 150 -1.67 -13.00 8.39
C TRP A 150 -1.35 -11.68 9.11
N MET A 151 -1.38 -11.68 10.45
CA MET A 151 -1.05 -10.51 11.26
C MET A 151 0.40 -10.05 11.03
N LEU A 152 1.32 -10.99 10.88
CA LEU A 152 2.72 -10.72 10.55
C LEU A 152 2.85 -10.14 9.12
N LEU A 153 2.18 -10.72 8.13
CA LEU A 153 2.23 -10.26 6.74
C LEU A 153 1.63 -8.86 6.57
N THR A 154 0.51 -8.57 7.22
CA THR A 154 -0.10 -7.23 7.19
C THR A 154 0.77 -6.19 7.89
N SER A 155 1.44 -6.56 8.99
CA SER A 155 2.40 -5.68 9.68
C SER A 155 3.66 -5.45 8.84
N ALA A 156 4.14 -6.48 8.13
CA ALA A 156 5.24 -6.35 7.18
C ALA A 156 4.87 -5.42 6.01
N ALA A 157 3.69 -5.60 5.42
CA ALA A 157 3.18 -4.73 4.36
C ALA A 157 3.08 -3.27 4.82
N SER A 158 2.55 -3.03 6.02
CA SER A 158 2.49 -1.68 6.64
C SER A 158 3.88 -1.08 6.85
N SER A 159 4.85 -1.88 7.34
CA SER A 159 6.22 -1.43 7.58
C SER A 159 6.96 -1.09 6.27
N ILE A 160 6.75 -1.90 5.23
CA ILE A 160 7.29 -1.64 3.87
C ILE A 160 6.64 -0.39 3.28
N ALA A 161 5.32 -0.21 3.43
CA ALA A 161 4.63 1.03 3.01
C ALA A 161 5.18 2.26 3.74
N ALA A 162 5.53 2.12 5.01
CA ALA A 162 6.20 3.13 5.81
C ALA A 162 7.60 3.48 5.28
N MET A 163 8.43 2.47 4.98
CA MET A 163 9.80 2.70 4.48
C MET A 163 9.85 3.20 3.03
N PHE A 164 8.92 2.73 2.18
CA PHE A 164 9.01 2.90 0.72
C PHE A 164 7.85 3.68 0.09
N GLY A 165 6.79 4.00 0.83
CA GLY A 165 5.56 4.58 0.29
C GLY A 165 5.75 5.88 -0.49
N HIS A 166 6.87 6.58 -0.26
CA HIS A 166 7.20 7.81 -0.98
C HIS A 166 8.00 7.61 -2.27
N GLY A 167 8.51 6.41 -2.58
CA GLY A 167 9.28 6.10 -3.79
C GLY A 167 10.55 6.92 -4.02
N ARG A 168 10.82 7.95 -3.20
CA ARG A 168 11.91 8.93 -3.37
C ARG A 168 13.28 8.31 -3.14
N TRP A 169 13.36 7.28 -2.29
CA TRP A 169 14.63 6.85 -1.74
C TRP A 169 15.47 5.98 -2.68
N LEU A 170 14.84 5.13 -3.50
CA LEU A 170 15.60 4.20 -4.35
C LEU A 170 16.32 4.89 -5.52
N PHE A 171 15.92 6.11 -5.90
CA PHE A 171 16.39 6.74 -7.14
C PHE A 171 16.84 8.20 -7.02
N ALA A 172 16.63 8.89 -5.88
CA ALA A 172 17.06 10.28 -5.71
C ALA A 172 18.58 10.50 -5.72
N GLY A 173 19.39 9.44 -5.61
CA GLY A 173 20.85 9.54 -5.58
C GLY A 173 21.54 9.81 -6.93
N ARG A 174 20.82 9.91 -8.05
CA ARG A 174 21.45 9.94 -9.39
C ARG A 174 21.43 11.30 -10.11
N SER A 175 20.53 12.22 -9.77
CA SER A 175 20.37 13.44 -10.60
C SER A 175 21.26 14.62 -10.24
N ARG A 176 21.93 14.63 -9.06
CA ARG A 176 22.81 15.76 -8.68
C ARG A 176 24.20 15.74 -9.34
N GLU A 177 24.60 14.63 -9.96
CA GLU A 177 25.92 14.53 -10.60
C GLU A 177 25.89 15.00 -12.07
N VAL A 178 24.71 15.10 -12.70
CA VAL A 178 24.59 15.48 -14.13
C VAL A 178 24.35 16.97 -14.33
N SER A 179 23.90 17.71 -13.31
CA SER A 179 23.73 19.18 -13.39
C SER A 179 25.04 19.97 -13.20
N GLY A 180 26.17 19.28 -13.00
CA GLY A 180 27.49 19.89 -12.81
C GLY A 180 28.34 19.99 -14.09
N ILE A 181 27.92 19.41 -15.22
CA ILE A 181 28.78 19.26 -16.40
C ILE A 181 28.82 20.49 -17.33
N ASP A 182 27.93 21.48 -17.21
CA ASP A 182 27.91 22.65 -18.11
C ASP A 182 28.07 24.02 -17.44
N ARG A 183 28.76 24.12 -16.29
CA ARG A 183 29.28 25.42 -15.83
C ARG A 183 30.63 25.80 -16.42
N GLY A 184 31.16 24.97 -17.32
CA GLY A 184 32.36 25.23 -18.10
C GLY A 184 32.09 25.62 -19.55
N ALA A 185 30.84 25.62 -20.02
CA ALA A 185 30.53 26.25 -21.30
C ALA A 185 30.72 27.76 -21.09
N PRO A 186 31.72 28.40 -21.73
CA PRO A 186 31.83 29.85 -21.69
C PRO A 186 30.49 30.41 -22.13
N ALA A 187 29.98 31.40 -21.38
CA ALA A 187 28.80 32.14 -21.79
C ALA A 187 28.95 32.46 -23.29
N PRO A 188 27.94 32.19 -24.14
CA PRO A 188 28.01 32.62 -25.53
C PRO A 188 28.40 34.08 -25.48
N SER A 189 29.58 34.37 -26.08
CA SER A 189 30.17 35.70 -26.11
C SER A 189 29.04 36.68 -26.36
N ASN A 190 28.86 37.63 -25.43
CA ASN A 190 27.89 38.71 -25.57
C ASN A 190 27.93 39.16 -27.03
N VAL A 191 26.83 38.92 -27.76
CA VAL A 191 26.63 39.55 -29.05
C VAL A 191 26.59 41.02 -28.71
N MET A 192 27.75 41.66 -28.87
CA MET A 192 27.93 43.09 -28.76
C MET A 192 27.01 43.66 -29.83
N TYR A 193 25.86 44.16 -29.40
CA TYR A 193 25.09 45.04 -30.24
C TYR A 193 25.98 46.23 -30.50
N ASP A 194 26.53 46.31 -31.72
CA ASP A 194 27.20 47.50 -32.19
C ASP A 194 26.24 48.67 -31.98
N PRO A 195 26.60 49.68 -31.16
CA PRO A 195 25.81 50.88 -31.10
C PRO A 195 25.83 51.51 -32.50
N PRO A 196 24.68 51.93 -33.05
CA PRO A 196 24.66 52.63 -34.32
C PRO A 196 25.57 53.86 -34.23
N ALA A 197 26.51 53.97 -35.16
CA ALA A 197 27.49 55.03 -35.23
C ALA A 197 26.80 56.42 -35.16
N PRO A 198 27.27 57.33 -34.29
CA PRO A 198 26.74 58.67 -34.24
C PRO A 198 27.38 59.53 -35.34
N GLY A 199 26.57 59.98 -36.29
CA GLY A 199 26.90 61.10 -37.16
C GLY A 199 26.59 60.87 -38.62
N TYR A 200 25.57 61.54 -39.14
CA TYR A 200 25.74 62.74 -39.98
C TYR A 200 24.37 63.10 -40.58
N HIS A 201 23.75 64.18 -40.08
CA HIS A 201 22.80 64.96 -40.88
C HIS A 201 23.50 66.29 -41.15
N PRO A 202 23.62 66.68 -42.42
CA PRO A 202 22.74 67.74 -42.87
C PRO A 202 22.24 67.59 -44.32
N GLY A 203 20.96 67.91 -44.50
CA GLY A 203 20.49 68.73 -45.61
C GLY A 203 20.50 68.17 -47.03
N GLY A 204 19.29 67.91 -47.55
CA GLY A 204 18.88 68.56 -48.80
C GLY A 204 18.63 67.68 -50.03
N ILE A 205 17.34 67.58 -50.36
CA ILE A 205 16.75 67.74 -51.71
C ILE A 205 17.00 66.64 -52.79
N ASN A 206 15.90 65.94 -53.07
CA ASN A 206 15.37 65.44 -54.36
C ASN A 206 15.98 64.28 -55.16
N LEU A 207 15.01 63.42 -55.53
CA LEU A 207 14.78 62.67 -56.77
C LEU A 207 15.63 61.43 -57.09
N ASP A 208 14.86 60.35 -57.30
CA ASP A 208 15.00 59.28 -58.30
C ASP A 208 16.37 58.64 -58.53
N SER A 209 16.51 57.36 -58.17
CA SER A 209 16.74 56.31 -59.18
C SER A 209 16.72 54.89 -58.61
N GLY A 210 15.98 54.03 -59.30
CA GLY A 210 15.95 52.57 -59.31
C GLY A 210 16.73 51.75 -58.29
N TYR A 211 16.00 51.10 -57.38
CA TYR A 211 16.36 49.76 -56.93
C TYR A 211 15.59 48.73 -57.76
N ILE A 212 16.32 48.02 -58.62
CA ILE A 212 15.86 46.80 -59.26
C ILE A 212 15.68 45.77 -58.15
N ALA A 213 14.42 45.54 -57.76
CA ALA A 213 14.05 44.38 -56.98
C ALA A 213 14.25 43.13 -57.85
N GLN A 214 15.33 42.41 -57.57
CA GLN A 214 15.55 41.08 -58.13
C GLN A 214 14.51 40.14 -57.50
N SER A 215 13.39 39.94 -58.18
CA SER A 215 12.34 39.02 -57.78
C SER A 215 12.90 37.59 -57.78
N GLN A 216 13.12 37.02 -56.59
CA GLN A 216 13.29 35.58 -56.48
C GLN A 216 12.01 34.89 -56.95
N GLN A 217 12.17 33.96 -57.87
CA GLN A 217 11.12 33.17 -58.49
C GLN A 217 10.44 32.32 -57.40
N TYR A 218 9.25 32.76 -56.99
CA TYR A 218 8.41 32.11 -55.99
C TYR A 218 7.94 30.74 -56.51
N ASN A 219 8.44 29.66 -55.93
CA ASN A 219 8.03 28.29 -56.24
C ASN A 219 6.62 28.04 -55.67
N SER A 220 5.63 27.96 -56.57
CA SER A 220 4.19 27.87 -56.26
C SER A 220 3.69 26.50 -55.80
N GLN A 221 4.57 25.58 -55.39
CA GLN A 221 4.16 24.24 -54.92
C GLN A 221 4.29 23.99 -53.41
N ALA A 222 4.66 24.99 -52.61
CA ALA A 222 4.65 24.85 -51.15
C ALA A 222 3.25 25.09 -50.57
N LYS A 223 2.66 24.06 -49.97
CA LYS A 223 1.41 24.14 -49.19
C LYS A 223 1.53 25.21 -48.10
N PRO A 224 0.49 26.04 -47.87
CA PRO A 224 0.53 27.06 -46.84
C PRO A 224 0.58 26.43 -45.45
N TYR A 225 1.68 26.64 -44.75
CA TYR A 225 1.72 26.52 -43.29
C TYR A 225 1.07 27.78 -42.70
N PRO A 226 0.21 27.67 -41.68
CA PRO A 226 -0.35 28.85 -41.04
C PRO A 226 0.78 29.63 -40.35
N LEU A 227 1.01 30.86 -40.81
CA LEU A 227 1.82 31.86 -40.12
C LEU A 227 1.14 32.18 -38.78
N ALA A 228 1.67 31.63 -37.69
CA ALA A 228 1.46 32.18 -36.37
C ALA A 228 2.32 33.44 -36.25
N THR A 229 1.69 34.60 -36.31
CA THR A 229 2.28 35.91 -35.99
C THR A 229 2.73 35.94 -34.53
N TYR A 230 4.00 35.63 -34.28
CA TYR A 230 4.66 35.98 -33.03
C TYR A 230 5.14 37.44 -33.11
N TYR A 231 4.29 38.37 -32.70
CA TYR A 231 4.73 39.66 -32.19
C TYR A 231 4.95 39.48 -30.67
N SER A 232 6.19 39.19 -30.28
CA SER A 232 6.62 39.29 -28.88
C SER A 232 7.59 40.46 -28.75
N THR A 233 7.07 41.66 -28.54
CA THR A 233 7.79 42.68 -27.77
C THR A 233 7.96 42.16 -26.35
N PRO A 234 9.18 42.08 -25.80
CA PRO A 234 9.37 41.76 -24.39
C PRO A 234 8.92 42.98 -23.57
N GLN A 235 7.64 43.02 -23.20
CA GLN A 235 7.22 43.87 -22.09
C GLN A 235 7.74 43.23 -20.81
N TYR A 236 8.78 43.84 -20.24
CA TYR A 236 9.08 43.68 -18.82
C TYR A 236 7.88 44.21 -18.03
N GLU A 237 6.98 43.32 -17.62
CA GLU A 237 6.05 43.63 -16.53
C GLU A 237 6.90 43.83 -15.26
N PRO A 238 6.83 45.00 -14.60
CA PRO A 238 7.42 45.14 -13.28
C PRO A 238 6.73 44.13 -12.36
N VAL A 239 7.51 43.17 -11.83
CA VAL A 239 7.06 42.25 -10.80
C VAL A 239 6.72 43.09 -9.58
N ASN A 240 5.45 43.46 -9.48
CA ASN A 240 4.92 44.21 -8.36
C ASN A 240 4.80 43.23 -7.20
N ILE A 241 5.87 43.14 -6.39
CA ILE A 241 5.88 42.42 -5.10
C ILE A 241 5.04 43.25 -4.11
N ARG A 242 3.75 43.39 -4.37
CA ARG A 242 2.80 43.94 -3.40
C ARG A 242 2.08 42.75 -2.78
N GLY A 243 2.54 42.39 -1.58
CA GLY A 243 2.02 41.30 -0.78
C GLY A 243 0.54 41.47 -0.49
N GLY A 244 -0.29 40.88 -1.34
CA GLY A 244 -1.67 40.56 -1.02
C GLY A 244 -1.69 39.25 -0.27
N PHE A 245 -1.98 39.31 1.04
CA PHE A 245 -2.57 38.23 1.83
C PHE A 245 -3.97 37.91 1.27
N ASN A 246 -4.05 37.52 0.00
CA ASN A 246 -5.26 36.95 -0.55
C ASN A 246 -5.37 35.52 -0.05
N ASN A 247 -6.56 35.19 0.45
CA ASN A 247 -7.12 33.87 0.74
C ASN A 247 -6.93 32.88 -0.43
N ARG A 248 -5.69 32.58 -0.80
CA ARG A 248 -5.35 31.43 -1.63
C ARG A 248 -5.55 30.23 -0.74
N GLY A 249 -6.70 29.59 -0.96
CA GLY A 249 -7.22 28.51 -0.15
C GLY A 249 -6.17 27.48 0.23
N PHE A 250 -6.39 26.91 1.41
CA PHE A 250 -5.67 25.86 2.16
C PHE A 250 -5.09 24.69 1.34
N TRP A 251 -5.41 24.59 0.05
CA TRP A 251 -4.77 23.75 -0.94
C TRP A 251 -3.93 24.60 -1.90
N SER A 252 -2.91 25.31 -1.39
CA SER A 252 -1.89 25.88 -2.28
C SER A 252 -1.27 24.72 -3.05
N ARG A 253 -1.55 24.76 -4.35
CA ARG A 253 -1.21 23.81 -5.39
C ARG A 253 0.28 23.90 -5.68
N ASP A 254 1.12 23.71 -4.66
CA ASP A 254 2.50 23.24 -4.82
C ASP A 254 2.44 21.77 -5.26
N ARG A 255 1.90 21.62 -6.46
CA ARG A 255 2.01 20.49 -7.35
C ARG A 255 3.45 20.53 -7.86
N THR A 256 4.42 20.40 -6.95
CA THR A 256 5.75 19.93 -7.33
C THR A 256 5.51 18.60 -7.99
N ASP A 257 5.58 18.60 -9.32
CA ASP A 257 5.13 17.52 -10.17
C ASP A 257 5.74 16.21 -9.67
N PHE A 258 4.88 15.30 -9.21
CA PHE A 258 5.19 13.87 -9.03
C PHE A 258 5.51 13.18 -10.38
N ARG A 259 5.81 13.97 -11.41
CA ARG A 259 5.70 13.64 -12.81
C ARG A 259 7.05 13.63 -13.54
N ASP A 260 8.16 13.85 -12.83
CA ASP A 260 9.48 13.49 -13.35
C ASP A 260 9.51 11.97 -13.57
N GLU A 261 9.45 11.60 -14.85
CA GLU A 261 9.04 10.27 -15.32
C GLU A 261 10.00 9.14 -14.92
N GLY A 262 11.22 9.49 -14.51
CA GLY A 262 12.27 8.53 -14.17
C GLY A 262 12.00 7.69 -12.91
N ASN A 263 11.06 8.07 -12.04
CA ASN A 263 10.83 7.37 -10.77
C ASN A 263 9.53 6.54 -10.70
N LYS A 264 8.80 6.40 -11.82
CA LYS A 264 7.53 5.66 -11.82
C LYS A 264 7.73 4.16 -11.53
N TYR A 265 8.75 3.52 -12.14
CA TYR A 265 8.99 2.08 -12.01
C TYR A 265 9.31 1.63 -10.58
N GLY A 266 10.13 2.40 -9.85
CA GLY A 266 10.47 2.12 -8.45
C GLY A 266 9.26 2.10 -7.55
N GLN A 267 8.39 3.09 -7.73
CA GLN A 267 7.13 3.19 -7.00
C GLN A 267 6.23 1.98 -7.31
N TRP A 268 6.02 1.64 -8.58
CA TRP A 268 5.21 0.47 -8.97
C TRP A 268 5.71 -0.84 -8.36
N LEU A 269 7.04 -1.06 -8.32
CA LEU A 269 7.61 -2.27 -7.72
C LEU A 269 7.33 -2.35 -6.21
N SER A 270 7.56 -1.25 -5.47
CA SER A 270 7.29 -1.22 -4.03
C SER A 270 5.80 -1.44 -3.73
N TRP A 271 4.92 -0.83 -4.52
CA TRP A 271 3.49 -0.96 -4.38
C TRP A 271 2.99 -2.36 -4.73
N GLY A 272 3.53 -2.96 -5.78
CA GLY A 272 3.27 -4.35 -6.14
C GLY A 272 3.64 -5.30 -5.01
N LEU A 273 4.80 -5.12 -4.37
CA LEU A 273 5.22 -5.93 -3.22
C LEU A 273 4.29 -5.76 -2.01
N ILE A 274 3.92 -4.53 -1.67
CA ILE A 274 3.00 -4.24 -0.55
C ILE A 274 1.64 -4.89 -0.79
N ILE A 275 1.07 -4.73 -2.00
CA ILE A 275 -0.22 -5.32 -2.37
C ILE A 275 -0.15 -6.84 -2.36
N LEU A 276 0.94 -7.42 -2.88
CA LEU A 276 1.14 -8.87 -2.89
C LEU A 276 1.18 -9.44 -1.46
N LEU A 277 2.02 -8.87 -0.59
CA LEU A 277 2.10 -9.28 0.82
C LEU A 277 0.75 -9.15 1.53
N TRP A 278 0.04 -8.06 1.24
CA TRP A 278 -1.28 -7.82 1.78
C TRP A 278 -2.30 -8.88 1.34
N LEU A 279 -2.35 -9.19 0.04
CA LEU A 279 -3.26 -10.20 -0.53
C LEU A 279 -2.97 -11.60 0.02
N VAL A 280 -1.70 -12.01 0.07
CA VAL A 280 -1.29 -13.30 0.67
C VAL A 280 -1.71 -13.34 2.14
N GLY A 281 -1.50 -12.25 2.88
CA GLY A 281 -1.97 -12.14 4.26
C GLY A 281 -3.48 -12.35 4.37
N CYS A 282 -4.27 -11.62 3.58
CA CYS A 282 -5.73 -11.76 3.57
C CYS A 282 -6.20 -13.19 3.24
N ALA A 283 -5.55 -13.88 2.30
CA ALA A 283 -5.86 -15.26 1.97
C ALA A 283 -5.62 -16.20 3.17
N MET A 284 -4.47 -16.08 3.84
CA MET A 284 -4.17 -16.87 5.05
C MET A 284 -5.15 -16.57 6.19
N GLY A 285 -5.46 -15.28 6.41
CA GLY A 285 -6.41 -14.84 7.42
C GLY A 285 -7.82 -15.38 7.17
N PHE A 286 -8.24 -15.40 5.90
CA PHE A 286 -9.52 -15.97 5.48
C PHE A 286 -9.57 -17.48 5.74
N ILE A 287 -8.57 -18.25 5.30
CA ILE A 287 -8.50 -19.70 5.52
C ILE A 287 -8.53 -20.04 7.02
N GLY A 288 -7.72 -19.33 7.82
CA GLY A 288 -7.71 -19.50 9.28
C GLY A 288 -9.06 -19.20 9.93
N SER A 289 -9.67 -18.06 9.57
CA SER A 289 -10.96 -17.64 10.14
C SER A 289 -12.11 -18.58 9.76
N VAL A 290 -12.15 -19.05 8.50
CA VAL A 290 -13.16 -20.02 8.05
C VAL A 290 -12.99 -21.37 8.74
N GLY A 291 -11.75 -21.81 8.96
CA GLY A 291 -11.45 -23.03 9.73
C GLY A 291 -12.05 -22.99 11.12
N ILE A 292 -11.74 -21.93 11.89
CA ILE A 292 -12.31 -21.74 13.24
C ILE A 292 -13.84 -21.65 13.17
N ALA A 293 -14.37 -20.82 12.26
CA ALA A 293 -15.81 -20.62 12.13
C ALA A 293 -16.57 -21.92 11.84
N LYS A 294 -16.00 -22.81 11.03
CA LYS A 294 -16.56 -24.13 10.73
C LYS A 294 -16.64 -25.02 11.98
N GLU A 295 -15.60 -25.02 12.80
CA GLU A 295 -15.56 -25.83 14.02
C GLU A 295 -16.55 -25.36 15.09
N VAL A 296 -16.75 -24.04 15.21
CA VAL A 296 -17.65 -23.47 16.22
C VAL A 296 -19.06 -23.16 15.71
N TRP A 297 -19.34 -23.40 14.42
CA TRP A 297 -20.56 -22.98 13.72
C TRP A 297 -21.84 -23.43 14.43
N ASP A 298 -21.88 -24.70 14.82
CA ASP A 298 -23.06 -25.32 15.43
C ASP A 298 -23.17 -25.04 16.93
N THR A 299 -22.07 -24.64 17.57
CA THR A 299 -22.02 -24.48 19.03
C THR A 299 -22.31 -23.04 19.45
N ILE A 300 -21.84 -22.04 18.69
CA ILE A 300 -22.02 -20.63 19.03
C ILE A 300 -22.94 -19.94 18.01
N GLY A 301 -24.22 -19.77 18.38
CA GLY A 301 -25.20 -19.08 17.54
C GLY A 301 -24.77 -17.68 17.09
N LYS A 302 -24.03 -16.94 17.94
CA LYS A 302 -23.48 -15.62 17.60
C LYS A 302 -22.47 -15.66 16.46
N VAL A 303 -21.63 -16.70 16.37
CA VAL A 303 -20.66 -16.82 15.27
C VAL A 303 -21.40 -16.97 13.95
N ARG A 304 -22.42 -17.83 13.91
CA ARG A 304 -23.29 -18.02 12.73
C ARG A 304 -23.95 -16.72 12.29
N GLU A 305 -24.46 -15.93 13.22
CA GLU A 305 -25.05 -14.63 12.90
C GLU A 305 -24.00 -13.67 12.30
N ILE A 306 -22.84 -13.53 12.95
CA ILE A 306 -21.74 -12.69 12.46
C ILE A 306 -21.33 -13.11 11.05
N THR A 307 -21.03 -14.40 10.83
CA THR A 307 -20.60 -14.88 9.51
C THR A 307 -21.67 -14.64 8.44
N LYS A 308 -22.96 -14.83 8.74
CA LYS A 308 -24.03 -14.49 7.79
C LYS A 308 -24.00 -13.01 7.40
N TRP A 309 -23.91 -12.10 8.36
CA TRP A 309 -23.88 -10.67 8.10
C TRP A 309 -22.66 -10.23 7.27
N PHE A 310 -21.50 -10.86 7.48
CA PHE A 310 -20.27 -10.51 6.75
C PHE A 310 -20.23 -11.05 5.32
N PHE A 311 -20.68 -12.29 5.10
CA PHE A 311 -20.53 -12.95 3.79
C PHE A 311 -21.75 -12.82 2.88
N MET A 312 -22.97 -12.67 3.44
CA MET A 312 -24.20 -12.64 2.66
C MET A 312 -24.24 -11.48 1.64
N PRO A 313 -23.86 -10.23 1.98
CA PRO A 313 -23.87 -9.15 0.99
C PRO A 313 -22.98 -9.44 -0.22
N ALA A 314 -21.77 -9.94 0.00
CA ALA A 314 -20.86 -10.27 -1.10
C ALA A 314 -21.33 -11.48 -1.90
N ALA A 315 -21.86 -12.51 -1.24
CA ALA A 315 -22.43 -13.67 -1.92
C ALA A 315 -23.62 -13.28 -2.82
N VAL A 316 -24.51 -12.41 -2.33
CA VAL A 316 -25.64 -11.87 -3.11
C VAL A 316 -25.13 -11.05 -4.29
N MET A 317 -24.14 -10.17 -4.09
CA MET A 317 -23.58 -9.35 -5.18
C MET A 317 -22.88 -10.18 -6.26
N VAL A 318 -22.10 -11.20 -5.87
CA VAL A 318 -21.46 -12.12 -6.81
C VAL A 318 -22.51 -12.96 -7.53
N GLY A 319 -23.51 -13.48 -6.81
CA GLY A 319 -24.62 -14.22 -7.38
C GLY A 319 -25.43 -13.41 -8.39
N LEU A 320 -25.75 -12.15 -8.09
CA LEU A 320 -26.40 -11.22 -9.02
C LEU A 320 -25.53 -10.95 -10.25
N THR A 321 -24.22 -10.79 -10.07
CA THR A 321 -23.28 -10.59 -11.19
C THR A 321 -23.28 -11.81 -12.12
N ILE A 322 -23.18 -13.02 -11.57
CA ILE A 322 -23.19 -14.27 -12.34
C ILE A 322 -24.55 -14.45 -13.04
N CYS A 323 -25.65 -14.24 -12.32
CA CYS A 323 -27.01 -14.34 -12.86
C CYS A 323 -27.20 -13.38 -14.04
N LEU A 324 -26.80 -12.11 -13.90
CA LEU A 324 -26.87 -11.14 -14.99
C LEU A 324 -26.00 -11.55 -16.17
N CYS A 325 -24.76 -12.01 -15.95
CA CYS A 325 -23.91 -12.52 -17.01
C CYS A 325 -24.53 -13.71 -17.76
N MET A 326 -25.29 -14.57 -17.07
CA MET A 326 -25.99 -15.72 -17.68
C MET A 326 -27.30 -15.32 -18.40
N CYS A 327 -28.00 -14.30 -17.91
CA CYS A 327 -29.26 -13.82 -18.49
C CYS A 327 -29.07 -12.85 -19.67
N THR A 328 -27.89 -12.21 -19.79
CA THR A 328 -27.56 -11.32 -20.91
C THR A 328 -26.81 -12.07 -22.01
N GLY A 329 -27.11 -11.76 -23.27
CA GLY A 329 -26.50 -12.39 -24.44
C GLY A 329 -27.51 -13.19 -25.26
N ARG A 330 -27.59 -12.86 -26.55
CA ARG A 330 -28.38 -13.63 -27.50
C ARG A 330 -27.50 -14.70 -28.13
N LYS A 331 -27.94 -15.95 -28.05
CA LYS A 331 -27.29 -17.06 -28.76
C LYS A 331 -27.53 -16.88 -30.26
N LYS A 332 -26.46 -16.69 -31.03
CA LYS A 332 -26.48 -16.68 -32.48
C LYS A 332 -26.69 -18.11 -33.03
N PRO A 333 -27.15 -18.25 -34.29
CA PRO A 333 -27.32 -19.56 -34.94
C PRO A 333 -26.02 -20.38 -35.01
N ASP A 334 -24.87 -19.71 -35.05
CA ASP A 334 -23.54 -20.33 -35.05
C ASP A 334 -23.09 -20.85 -33.67
N GLY A 335 -23.92 -20.68 -32.63
CA GLY A 335 -23.61 -21.08 -31.27
C GLY A 335 -22.81 -20.06 -30.45
N THR A 336 -22.39 -18.94 -31.05
CA THR A 336 -21.73 -17.84 -30.33
C THR A 336 -22.75 -16.96 -29.60
N TYR A 337 -22.33 -16.27 -28.56
CA TYR A 337 -23.15 -15.25 -27.89
C TYR A 337 -22.76 -13.88 -28.42
N GLU A 338 -23.71 -13.14 -28.97
CA GLU A 338 -23.52 -11.73 -29.29
C GLU A 338 -24.09 -10.87 -28.17
N HIS A 339 -23.23 -10.01 -27.64
CA HIS A 339 -23.61 -9.00 -26.66
C HIS A 339 -23.79 -7.66 -27.36
N SER A 340 -24.91 -6.98 -27.06
CA SER A 340 -25.06 -5.58 -27.44
C SER A 340 -24.00 -4.71 -26.74
N GLU A 341 -23.56 -3.60 -27.35
CA GLU A 341 -22.63 -2.66 -26.71
C GLU A 341 -23.14 -2.16 -25.34
N ALA A 342 -24.46 -2.11 -25.16
CA ALA A 342 -25.06 -1.79 -23.86
C ALA A 342 -24.84 -2.91 -22.83
N GLU A 343 -24.98 -4.17 -23.24
CA GLU A 343 -24.72 -5.34 -22.39
C GLU A 343 -23.24 -5.44 -22.03
N ALA A 344 -22.33 -5.22 -23.00
CA ALA A 344 -20.90 -5.21 -22.76
C ALA A 344 -20.49 -4.13 -21.74
N ARG A 345 -21.06 -2.92 -21.85
CA ARG A 345 -20.84 -1.83 -20.87
C ARG A 345 -21.37 -2.20 -19.48
N LEU A 346 -22.54 -2.82 -19.40
CA LEU A 346 -23.11 -3.28 -18.14
C LEU A 346 -22.24 -4.36 -17.49
N ILE A 347 -21.81 -5.38 -18.25
CA ILE A 347 -20.92 -6.44 -17.75
C ILE A 347 -19.62 -5.85 -17.21
N TRP A 348 -18.98 -4.94 -17.95
CA TRP A 348 -17.73 -4.33 -17.49
C TRP A 348 -17.92 -3.44 -16.26
N PHE A 349 -19.03 -2.70 -16.19
CA PHE A 349 -19.42 -1.96 -15.00
C PHE A 349 -19.57 -2.89 -13.79
N MET A 350 -20.30 -4.01 -13.96
CA MET A 350 -20.50 -5.00 -12.90
C MET A 350 -19.19 -5.66 -12.48
N MET A 351 -18.32 -6.06 -13.42
CA MET A 351 -17.00 -6.61 -13.09
C MET A 351 -16.16 -5.64 -12.25
N LYS A 352 -16.15 -4.35 -12.60
CA LYS A 352 -15.47 -3.32 -11.82
C LYS A 352 -16.10 -3.15 -10.44
N TRP A 353 -17.42 -3.17 -10.35
CA TRP A 353 -18.14 -3.02 -9.09
C TRP A 353 -17.92 -4.22 -8.17
N SER A 354 -18.03 -5.43 -8.70
CA SER A 354 -17.77 -6.69 -8.00
C SER A 354 -16.32 -6.78 -7.55
N SER A 355 -15.35 -6.34 -8.36
CA SER A 355 -13.95 -6.23 -7.92
C SER A 355 -13.78 -5.29 -6.71
N LYS A 356 -14.45 -4.13 -6.71
CA LYS A 356 -14.45 -3.20 -5.56
C LYS A 356 -15.12 -3.82 -4.33
N VAL A 357 -16.25 -4.52 -4.50
CA VAL A 357 -16.94 -5.23 -3.41
C VAL A 357 -16.08 -6.35 -2.85
N CYS A 358 -15.41 -7.14 -3.69
CA CYS A 358 -14.47 -8.17 -3.25
C CYS A 358 -13.30 -7.57 -2.47
N LEU A 359 -12.71 -6.47 -2.94
CA LEU A 359 -11.64 -5.77 -2.23
C LEU A 359 -12.14 -5.21 -0.89
N LEU A 360 -13.34 -4.64 -0.86
CA LEU A 360 -13.99 -4.17 0.35
C LEU A 360 -14.25 -5.33 1.33
N LEU A 361 -14.67 -6.50 0.83
CA LEU A 361 -14.83 -7.71 1.65
C LEU A 361 -13.51 -8.16 2.24
N LEU A 362 -12.39 -8.10 1.50
CA LEU A 362 -11.06 -8.42 2.07
C LEU A 362 -10.69 -7.50 3.22
N VAL A 363 -11.12 -6.23 3.20
CA VAL A 363 -11.00 -5.32 4.35
C VAL A 363 -11.97 -5.72 5.47
N PHE A 364 -13.23 -6.02 5.16
CA PHE A 364 -14.18 -6.49 6.18
C PHE A 364 -13.79 -7.83 6.81
N MET A 365 -13.02 -8.68 6.12
CA MET A 365 -12.49 -9.93 6.70
C MET A 365 -11.60 -9.70 7.92
N LEU A 366 -10.96 -8.53 8.03
CA LEU A 366 -10.21 -8.13 9.23
C LEU A 366 -11.15 -8.02 10.43
N VAL A 367 -12.22 -7.25 10.25
CA VAL A 367 -13.24 -7.01 11.27
C VAL A 367 -13.92 -8.32 11.63
N TYR A 368 -14.21 -9.15 10.63
CA TYR A 368 -14.81 -10.47 10.81
C TYR A 368 -13.96 -11.33 11.74
N MET A 369 -12.65 -11.43 11.53
CA MET A 369 -11.80 -12.26 12.37
C MET A 369 -11.71 -11.75 13.81
N ASP A 370 -11.59 -10.44 14.00
CA ASP A 370 -11.55 -9.85 15.34
C ASP A 370 -12.83 -10.18 16.13
N TRP A 371 -13.99 -10.10 15.46
CA TRP A 371 -15.29 -10.38 16.05
C TRP A 371 -15.55 -11.88 16.21
N LEU A 372 -15.05 -12.70 15.29
CA LEU A 372 -15.07 -14.16 15.38
C LEU A 372 -14.33 -14.62 16.63
N LEU A 373 -13.08 -14.16 16.83
CA LEU A 373 -12.31 -14.51 18.02
C LEU A 373 -12.92 -13.94 19.31
N ALA A 374 -13.49 -12.74 19.27
CA ALA A 374 -14.24 -12.19 20.40
C ALA A 374 -15.45 -13.07 20.77
N ALA A 375 -16.21 -13.55 19.78
CA ALA A 375 -17.36 -14.42 19.99
C ALA A 375 -16.95 -15.79 20.54
N VAL A 376 -15.87 -16.38 20.01
CA VAL A 376 -15.31 -17.67 20.47
C VAL A 376 -14.82 -17.58 21.92
N THR A 377 -14.05 -16.53 22.23
CA THR A 377 -13.47 -16.36 23.58
C THR A 377 -14.47 -15.80 24.60
N GLY A 378 -15.57 -15.22 24.13
CA GLY A 378 -16.49 -14.44 24.96
C GLY A 378 -15.91 -13.11 25.44
N ASN A 379 -14.80 -12.65 24.86
CA ASN A 379 -14.09 -11.43 25.25
C ASN A 379 -14.17 -10.37 24.15
N TRP A 380 -15.22 -9.55 24.20
CA TRP A 380 -15.50 -8.54 23.16
C TRP A 380 -14.54 -7.34 23.15
N SER A 381 -13.98 -6.98 24.31
CA SER A 381 -13.00 -5.88 24.35
C SER A 381 -11.67 -6.27 23.74
N GLY A 382 -11.32 -7.56 23.82
CA GLY A 382 -10.02 -8.08 23.40
C GLY A 382 -8.89 -7.85 24.42
N VAL A 383 -9.22 -7.45 25.64
CA VAL A 383 -8.23 -7.25 26.72
C VAL A 383 -7.69 -8.61 27.16
N PRO A 384 -6.36 -8.82 27.27
CA PRO A 384 -5.76 -10.13 27.51
C PRO A 384 -5.86 -10.58 28.99
N SER A 385 -7.05 -10.56 29.60
CA SER A 385 -7.23 -10.85 31.04
C SER A 385 -6.85 -12.28 31.41
N LYS A 386 -7.17 -13.25 30.54
CA LYS A 386 -6.94 -14.69 30.73
C LYS A 386 -5.55 -15.19 30.29
N LEU A 387 -4.72 -14.34 29.69
CA LEU A 387 -3.36 -14.74 29.30
C LEU A 387 -2.43 -14.81 30.52
N ASP A 388 -1.44 -15.67 30.44
CA ASP A 388 -0.30 -15.71 31.36
C ASP A 388 0.50 -14.39 31.30
N LYS A 389 1.38 -14.17 32.29
CA LYS A 389 2.19 -12.94 32.35
C LYS A 389 3.02 -12.74 31.07
N GLY A 390 3.58 -13.82 30.53
CA GLY A 390 4.35 -13.79 29.28
C GLY A 390 3.49 -13.40 28.08
N GLY A 391 2.33 -14.02 27.90
CA GLY A 391 1.38 -13.70 26.84
C GLY A 391 0.86 -12.25 26.91
N LYS A 392 0.61 -11.73 28.11
CA LYS A 392 0.21 -10.32 28.32
C LYS A 392 1.29 -9.34 27.87
N VAL A 393 2.56 -9.59 28.22
CA VAL A 393 3.68 -8.75 27.77
C VAL A 393 3.79 -8.82 26.25
N LEU A 394 3.75 -10.02 25.67
CA LEU A 394 3.84 -10.21 24.22
C LEU A 394 2.73 -9.48 23.46
N TYR A 395 1.50 -9.54 23.98
CA TYR A 395 0.34 -8.81 23.46
C TYR A 395 0.59 -7.32 23.40
N TRP A 396 1.02 -6.71 24.51
CA TRP A 396 1.22 -5.26 24.58
C TRP A 396 2.43 -4.79 23.79
N VAL A 397 3.51 -5.59 23.77
CA VAL A 397 4.68 -5.32 22.93
C VAL A 397 4.29 -5.35 21.45
N TYR A 398 3.58 -6.39 21.00
CA TYR A 398 3.10 -6.47 19.63
C TYR A 398 2.20 -5.27 19.29
N PHE A 399 1.23 -4.97 20.17
CA PHE A 399 0.31 -3.86 20.00
C PHE A 399 1.07 -2.53 19.87
N ALA A 400 2.07 -2.28 20.73
CA ALA A 400 2.87 -1.05 20.72
C ALA A 400 3.77 -0.95 19.47
N CYS A 401 4.50 -2.03 19.12
CA CYS A 401 5.36 -2.05 17.93
C CYS A 401 4.56 -1.76 16.65
N LYS A 402 3.34 -2.31 16.52
CA LYS A 402 2.46 -2.05 15.38
C LYS A 402 2.04 -0.58 15.24
N ARG A 403 2.20 0.24 16.29
CA ARG A 403 1.85 1.67 16.32
C ARG A 403 3.00 2.60 15.94
N PHE A 404 4.20 2.07 15.76
CA PHE A 404 5.35 2.91 15.40
C PHE A 404 5.13 3.73 14.12
N ALA A 405 4.40 3.20 13.13
CA ALA A 405 4.01 3.94 11.94
C ALA A 405 3.24 5.24 12.21
N LEU A 406 2.55 5.38 13.36
CA LEU A 406 1.89 6.64 13.71
C LEU A 406 2.88 7.79 13.94
N PHE A 407 4.07 7.48 14.46
CA PHE A 407 5.07 8.46 14.87
C PHE A 407 5.98 8.93 13.72
N MET A 408 5.64 8.58 12.48
CA MET A 408 6.37 9.03 11.29
C MET A 408 6.19 10.54 11.05
N SER A 409 7.27 11.20 10.64
CA SER A 409 7.42 12.66 10.70
C SER A 409 7.93 13.28 9.41
#